data_AF-A0AAE7CNC5-F1
#
_entry.id   AF-A0AAE7CNC5-F1
#
_cell.length_a   1.000
_cell.length_b   1.000
_cell.length_c   1.000
_cell.angle_alpha   90.00
_cell.angle_beta   90.00
_cell.angle_gamma   90.00
#
_symmetry.space_group_name_H-M   'P 1'
#
loop_
_entity.id
_entity.type
_entity.pdbx_description
1 polymer ?
#
loop_
_entity_poly.entity_id
_entity_poly.type
_entity_poly.pdbx_seq_one_letter_code
_entity_poly.pdbx_strand_id
1 'polypeptide(L)'
;MTVIPPAAIAVIAAALDDYRLTTPSHQQTPHGAAERAAEYLTTSGWGLHVPRGGEPQPPSRDRAACPACCVRHLITLAGRIRRHGPHGHPCPGSGTPAP
;
A
#
# COMPACT_ATOMS: atom_id res chain seq x y z
N MET A 1 -10.15 -12.95 11.23
CA MET A 1 -8.73 -12.55 11.16
C MET A 1 -8.20 -13.14 9.86
N THR A 2 -7.95 -12.32 8.84
CA THR A 2 -7.33 -12.81 7.61
C THR A 2 -5.83 -12.94 7.89
N VAL A 3 -5.40 -14.16 8.18
CA VAL A 3 -3.97 -14.50 8.31
C VAL A 3 -3.35 -14.27 6.94
N ILE A 4 -2.38 -13.35 6.85
CA ILE A 4 -1.60 -13.19 5.62
C ILE A 4 -0.89 -14.54 5.39
N PRO A 5 -1.07 -15.20 4.23
CA PRO A 5 -0.45 -16.48 3.98
C PRO A 5 1.09 -16.39 4.11
N PRO A 6 1.76 -17.32 4.81
CA PRO A 6 3.23 -17.32 4.91
C PRO A 6 3.93 -17.29 3.55
N ALA A 7 3.33 -17.94 2.54
CA ALA A 7 3.81 -17.91 1.17
C ALA A 7 3.85 -16.49 0.57
N ALA A 8 2.87 -15.64 0.86
CA ALA A 8 2.86 -14.25 0.39
C ALA A 8 3.99 -13.44 1.03
N ILE A 9 4.25 -13.66 2.32
CA ILE A 9 5.36 -13.02 3.04
C ILE A 9 6.71 -13.43 2.44
N ALA A 10 6.88 -14.72 2.14
CA ALA A 10 8.10 -15.24 1.52
C ALA A 10 8.37 -14.60 0.14
N VAL A 11 7.34 -14.46 -0.70
CA VAL A 11 7.46 -13.82 -2.02
C VAL A 11 7.85 -12.34 -1.88
N ILE A 12 7.20 -11.59 -0.98
CA ILE A 12 7.54 -10.18 -0.73
C ILE A 12 8.97 -10.05 -0.19
N ALA A 13 9.38 -10.91 0.76
CA ALA A 13 10.72 -10.88 1.31
C ALA A 13 11.79 -11.15 0.25
N ALA A 14 11.58 -12.15 -0.61
CA ALA A 14 12.47 -12.44 -1.73
C ALA A 14 12.59 -11.25 -2.69
N ALA A 15 11.47 -10.61 -3.02
CA ALA A 15 11.44 -9.44 -3.90
C ALA A 15 12.22 -8.24 -3.33
N LEU A 16 12.06 -7.99 -2.02
CA LEU A 16 12.77 -6.90 -1.33
C LEU A 16 14.27 -7.18 -1.23
N ASP A 17 14.66 -8.44 -1.01
CA ASP A 17 16.08 -8.83 -0.95
C ASP A 17 16.73 -8.69 -2.34
N ASP A 18 16.07 -9.20 -3.37
CA ASP A 18 16.51 -9.07 -4.76
C ASP A 18 16.63 -7.60 -5.19
N TYR A 19 15.66 -6.74 -4.84
CA TYR A 19 15.77 -5.30 -5.09
C TYR A 19 17.01 -4.68 -4.42
N ARG A 20 17.29 -5.04 -3.16
CA ARG A 20 18.45 -4.52 -2.43
C ARG A 20 19.78 -4.96 -3.02
N LEU A 21 19.83 -6.19 -3.56
CA LEU A 21 21.04 -6.76 -4.16
C LEU A 21 21.30 -6.23 -5.58
N THR A 22 20.25 -5.94 -6.34
CA THR A 22 20.35 -5.56 -7.76
C THR A 22 20.28 -4.05 -8.01
N THR A 23 19.79 -3.27 -7.04
CA THR A 23 19.68 -1.80 -7.17
C THR A 23 20.71 -1.11 -6.27
N PRO A 24 21.55 -0.20 -6.80
CA PRO A 24 22.49 0.58 -5.99
C PRO A 24 21.79 1.31 -4.84
N SER A 25 22.39 1.33 -3.65
CA SER A 25 21.74 1.86 -2.43
C SER A 25 21.22 3.31 -2.55
N HIS A 26 21.91 4.16 -3.32
CA HIS A 26 21.49 5.54 -3.57
C HIS A 26 20.31 5.68 -4.56
N GLN A 27 19.94 4.60 -5.25
CA GLN A 27 18.79 4.51 -6.15
C GLN A 27 17.64 3.70 -5.53
N GLN A 28 17.86 3.09 -4.36
CA GLN A 28 16.84 2.32 -3.67
C GLN A 28 15.77 3.28 -3.12
N THR A 29 14.55 3.17 -3.67
CA THR A 29 13.41 3.97 -3.23
C THR A 29 12.30 3.07 -2.70
N PRO A 30 11.43 3.58 -1.80
CA PRO A 30 10.25 2.85 -1.38
C PRO A 30 9.33 2.46 -2.55
N HIS A 31 9.29 3.27 -3.61
CA HIS A 31 8.49 2.99 -4.80
C HIS A 31 9.05 1.79 -5.59
N GLY A 32 10.34 1.78 -5.90
CA GLY A 32 10.96 0.67 -6.63
C GLY A 32 10.90 -0.66 -5.85
N ALA A 33 11.02 -0.60 -4.51
CA ALA A 33 10.83 -1.77 -3.67
C ALA A 33 9.39 -2.34 -3.76
N ALA A 34 8.39 -1.45 -3.82
CA ALA A 34 6.99 -1.84 -3.97
C ALA A 34 6.70 -2.40 -5.37
N GLU A 35 7.28 -1.83 -6.42
CA GLU A 35 7.20 -2.36 -7.79
C GLU A 35 7.79 -3.76 -7.87
N ARG A 36 8.98 -3.98 -7.31
CA ARG A 36 9.62 -5.31 -7.30
C ARG A 36 8.77 -6.34 -6.56
N ALA A 37 8.18 -5.96 -5.42
CA ALA A 37 7.26 -6.82 -4.70
C ALA A 37 6.00 -7.16 -5.51
N ALA A 38 5.43 -6.20 -6.23
CA ALA A 38 4.28 -6.41 -7.10
C ALA A 38 4.60 -7.32 -8.29
N GLU A 39 5.79 -7.19 -8.90
CA GLU A 39 6.29 -8.08 -9.95
C GLU A 39 6.35 -9.52 -9.44
N TYR A 40 7.03 -9.76 -8.32
CA TYR A 40 7.19 -11.09 -7.75
C TYR A 40 5.86 -11.74 -7.36
N LEU A 41 4.93 -10.97 -6.78
CA LEU A 41 3.59 -11.46 -6.47
C LEU A 41 2.87 -11.90 -7.75
N THR A 42 2.90 -11.06 -8.79
CA THR A 42 2.22 -11.34 -10.07
C THR A 42 2.82 -12.57 -10.77
N THR A 43 4.15 -12.67 -10.85
CA THR A 43 4.85 -13.80 -11.48
C THR A 43 4.70 -15.11 -10.70
N SER A 44 4.54 -15.02 -9.37
CA SER A 44 4.25 -16.16 -8.50
C SER A 44 2.77 -16.57 -8.51
N GLY A 45 1.95 -15.99 -9.39
CA GLY A 45 0.53 -16.34 -9.58
C GLY A 45 -0.43 -15.68 -8.58
N TRP A 46 0.01 -14.70 -7.79
CA TRP A 46 -0.89 -13.95 -6.92
C TRP A 46 -1.72 -12.96 -7.73
N GLY A 47 -3.04 -13.10 -7.65
CA GLY A 47 -3.98 -12.21 -8.31
C GLY A 47 -4.26 -10.94 -7.51
N LEU A 48 -4.42 -9.81 -8.22
CA LEU A 48 -4.97 -8.59 -7.66
C LEU A 48 -6.48 -8.78 -7.42
N HIS A 49 -6.87 -8.88 -6.15
CA HIS A 49 -8.26 -8.72 -5.75
C HIS A 49 -8.50 -7.27 -5.35
N VAL A 50 -9.06 -6.47 -6.26
CA VAL A 50 -9.59 -5.15 -5.94
C VAL A 50 -11.05 -5.33 -5.57
N PRO A 51 -11.45 -5.15 -4.30
CA PRO A 51 -12.85 -5.24 -3.91
C PRO A 51 -13.64 -4.23 -4.75
N ARG A 52 -14.62 -4.69 -5.50
CA ARG A 52 -15.55 -3.78 -6.19
C ARG A 52 -16.30 -3.01 -5.09
N GLY A 53 -16.41 -1.69 -5.25
CA GLY A 53 -17.05 -0.83 -4.24
C GLY A 53 -18.42 -1.40 -3.86
N GLY A 54 -18.53 -1.93 -2.64
CA GLY A 54 -19.69 -2.69 -2.17
C GLY A 54 -19.34 -3.82 -1.21
N GLU A 55 -18.14 -4.41 -1.33
CA GLU A 55 -17.70 -5.42 -0.35
C GLU A 55 -17.27 -4.77 0.97
N PRO A 56 -17.80 -5.23 2.12
CA PRO A 56 -17.34 -4.76 3.42
C PRO A 56 -15.86 -5.13 3.60
N GLN A 57 -14.98 -4.13 3.53
CA GLN A 57 -13.59 -4.33 3.93
C GLN A 57 -13.60 -4.74 5.41
N PRO A 58 -12.86 -5.80 5.81
CA PRO A 58 -12.70 -6.09 7.23
C PRO A 58 -12.16 -4.83 7.91
N PRO A 59 -12.67 -4.47 9.10
CA PRO A 59 -12.22 -3.26 9.79
C PRO A 59 -10.70 -3.35 9.91
N SER A 60 -9.99 -2.35 9.36
CA SER A 60 -8.55 -2.23 9.54
C SER A 60 -8.31 -2.14 11.04
N ARG A 61 -7.95 -3.26 11.66
CA ARG A 61 -7.68 -3.31 13.09
C ARG A 61 -6.48 -2.39 13.31
N ASP A 62 -6.64 -1.48 14.28
CA ASP A 62 -5.59 -0.68 14.90
C ASP A 62 -5.15 0.64 14.27
N ARG A 63 -5.80 1.15 13.21
CA ARG A 63 -5.56 2.55 12.81
C ARG A 63 -6.54 3.50 13.49
N ALA A 64 -6.01 4.37 14.36
CA ALA A 64 -6.75 5.52 14.86
C ALA A 64 -7.31 6.32 13.67
N ALA A 65 -8.57 6.73 13.77
CA ALA A 65 -9.18 7.59 12.77
C ALA A 65 -8.36 8.88 12.67
N CYS A 66 -8.19 9.40 11.46
CA CYS A 66 -7.60 10.72 11.30
C CYS A 66 -8.43 11.73 12.12
N PRO A 67 -7.84 12.50 13.05
CA PRO A 67 -8.60 13.42 13.90
C PRO A 67 -9.26 14.56 13.12
N ALA A 68 -8.87 14.79 11.86
CA ALA A 68 -9.42 15.83 11.01
C ALA A 68 -10.57 15.37 10.10
N CYS A 69 -10.56 14.11 9.63
CA CYS A 69 -11.58 13.62 8.67
C CYS A 69 -12.24 12.30 9.08
N CYS A 70 -11.90 11.75 10.25
CA CYS A 70 -12.43 10.51 10.83
C CYS A 70 -12.23 9.24 9.99
N VAL A 71 -11.53 9.31 8.85
CA VAL A 71 -11.26 8.16 7.97
C VAL A 71 -10.06 7.36 8.49
N ARG A 72 -10.15 6.02 8.43
CA ARG A 72 -9.08 5.08 8.83
C ARG A 72 -8.23 4.55 7.65
N HIS A 73 -8.74 4.62 6.42
CA HIS A 73 -8.09 4.01 5.25
C HIS A 73 -6.94 4.86 4.68
N LEU A 74 -5.75 4.25 4.51
CA LEU A 74 -4.58 4.89 3.91
C LEU A 74 -4.67 4.98 2.38
N ILE A 75 -5.43 4.08 1.74
CA ILE A 75 -5.51 3.97 0.28
C ILE A 75 -6.92 4.38 -0.18
N THR A 76 -7.04 5.11 -1.29
CA THR A 76 -8.33 5.42 -1.93
C THR A 76 -8.84 4.22 -2.72
N LEU A 77 -10.13 4.22 -3.10
CA LEU A 77 -10.67 3.20 -4.00
C LEU A 77 -9.97 3.16 -5.37
N ALA A 78 -9.28 4.24 -5.75
CA ALA A 78 -8.47 4.34 -6.95
C ALA A 78 -7.00 3.90 -6.73
N GLY A 79 -6.68 3.22 -5.61
CA GLY A 79 -5.33 2.71 -5.33
C GLY A 79 -4.30 3.78 -4.95
N ARG A 80 -4.72 5.01 -4.63
CA ARG A 80 -3.79 6.10 -4.28
C ARG A 80 -3.55 6.19 -2.78
N ILE A 81 -2.31 6.44 -2.36
CA ILE A 81 -2.00 6.74 -0.96
C ILE A 81 -2.61 8.11 -0.61
N ARG A 82 -3.47 8.14 0.41
CA ARG A 82 -3.96 9.38 1.03
C ARG A 82 -2.80 10.07 1.74
N ARG A 83 -2.45 11.26 1.27
CA ARG A 83 -1.49 12.16 1.94
C ARG A 83 -2.25 13.16 2.80
N HIS A 84 -1.80 13.35 4.04
CA HIS A 84 -2.30 14.42 4.90
C HIS A 84 -1.46 15.68 4.69
N GLY A 85 -2.13 16.83 4.65
CA GLY A 85 -1.46 18.13 4.78
C GLY A 85 -0.96 18.37 6.21
N PRO A 86 -0.27 19.50 6.46
CA PRO A 86 0.17 19.87 7.81
C PRO A 86 -1.00 19.98 8.80
N HIS A 87 -0.69 19.84 10.09
CA HIS A 87 -1.65 19.98 11.18
C HIS A 87 -2.45 21.31 11.06
N GLY A 88 -3.78 21.24 11.10
CA GLY A 88 -4.66 22.41 11.04
C GLY A 88 -5.20 22.79 9.66
N HIS A 89 -4.83 22.06 8.59
CA HIS A 89 -5.39 22.26 7.25
C HIS A 89 -6.41 21.18 6.87
N PRO A 90 -7.47 21.52 6.08
CA PRO A 90 -8.50 20.57 5.70
C PRO A 90 -7.90 19.40 4.91
N CYS A 91 -8.32 18.18 5.23
CA CYS A 91 -7.93 16.95 4.54
C CYS A 91 -8.84 16.76 3.31
N PRO A 92 -8.40 17.09 2.09
CA PRO A 92 -9.20 16.91 0.90
C PRO A 92 -9.10 15.43 0.52
N GLY A 93 -10.07 14.62 0.93
CA GLY A 93 -10.11 13.21 0.54
C GLY A 93 -9.95 13.10 -0.98
N SER A 94 -8.91 12.37 -1.41
CA SER A 94 -8.68 11.89 -2.78
C SER A 94 -8.63 12.95 -3.90
N GLY A 95 -7.42 13.32 -4.33
CA GLY A 95 -7.18 13.32 -5.78
C GLY A 95 -6.58 14.55 -6.46
N THR A 96 -5.76 15.38 -5.83
CA THR A 96 -4.88 16.25 -6.63
C THR A 96 -3.58 15.49 -7.00
N PRO A 97 -3.25 15.35 -8.30
CA PRO A 97 -1.94 14.86 -8.71
C PRO A 97 -0.88 15.84 -8.20
N ALA A 98 0.27 15.31 -7.76
CA ALA A 98 1.45 16.15 -7.61
C ALA A 98 1.85 16.67 -9.00
N PRO A 99 2.37 17.90 -9.11
CA PRO A 99 3.05 18.35 -10.33
C PRO A 99 4.27 17.47 -10.64
#